data_AF-A0A314UBS8-F1
#
_entry.id   AF-A0A314UBS8-F1
#
_cell.length_a   1.000
_cell.length_b   1.000
_cell.length_c   1.000
_cell.angle_alpha   90.00
_cell.angle_beta   90.00
_cell.angle_gamma   90.00
#
_symmetry.space_group_name_H-M   'P 1'
#
loop_
_entity.id
_entity.type
_entity.pdbx_description
1 polymer ?
#
loop_
_entity_poly.entity_id
_entity_poly.type
_entity_poly.pdbx_seq_one_letter_code
_entity_poly.pdbx_strand_id
1 'polypeptide(L)'
;MALNAYRSDPQYAAQNAVSVIGSGYDLCNDIRLTACKSMLIELDPTRTRDLVVPGGAVVPDVSTSIKCDKGERTRFSSDVVSFNQMSEQYNKELSLSGKIPSGVFNTMFNFSGCWQKDAAPTKTLAFDGWLITLYNIELARSHITLSQNVRREVPSTWEPAALAAFIEKYGTHIVVGVRMGGKDIVHIKQLQNSTLQPTEVQNLLKQLADERFYEDVTGSNSDDLSGKMKDDHYMSRSVQRTIRPPIITQRNDGTVTICVRRGGFDVGQSHNKWLSTVSQSPNVISMSFVPITSLLAGVQGNGFLTHAVNLYLRYKPPIEELHQFLEFQLPRQWAPVYGDLPLGLRRRKHVSPSLQFTFMGPKLYVNTMKVDTGNRPVTGMRYILKVRKVTIWQCISSIFQWLRIPSNSQMITVMSPLTSQRNEATLNLSSGAYFHMYARPQYSTMVPALMTLLQL
;
A
#
# COMPACT_ATOMS: atom_id res chain seq x y z
N MET A 1 39.79 -12.16 7.48
CA MET A 1 38.74 -11.78 8.44
C MET A 1 37.68 -10.89 7.77
N ALA A 2 36.94 -11.40 6.79
CA ALA A 2 35.83 -10.68 6.15
C ALA A 2 34.90 -11.67 5.42
N LEU A 3 34.08 -12.40 6.19
CA LEU A 3 32.99 -13.25 5.65
C LEU A 3 31.80 -13.40 6.61
N ASN A 4 31.75 -12.63 7.72
CA ASN A 4 30.72 -12.75 8.76
C ASN A 4 29.68 -11.60 8.78
N ALA A 5 29.67 -10.71 7.78
CA ALA A 5 28.83 -9.50 7.77
C ALA A 5 27.32 -9.73 7.50
N TYR A 6 26.83 -10.97 7.40
CA TYR A 6 25.46 -11.26 6.96
C TYR A 6 24.69 -12.23 7.87
N ARG A 7 25.12 -12.36 9.13
CA ARG A 7 24.39 -13.11 10.16
C ARG A 7 23.80 -12.11 11.15
N SER A 8 22.48 -12.13 11.34
CA SER A 8 21.85 -11.35 12.40
C SER A 8 22.06 -12.08 13.72
N ASP A 9 23.28 -11.98 14.25
CA ASP A 9 23.63 -12.48 15.58
C ASP A 9 22.62 -11.95 16.62
N PRO A 10 22.22 -12.74 17.65
CA PRO A 10 21.19 -12.32 18.60
C PRO A 10 21.50 -11.00 19.29
N GLN A 11 22.77 -10.70 19.55
CA GLN A 11 23.20 -9.42 20.10
C GLN A 11 22.90 -8.25 19.14
N TYR A 12 23.26 -8.42 17.86
CA TYR A 12 22.99 -7.42 16.82
C TYR A 12 21.48 -7.23 16.59
N ALA A 13 20.71 -8.32 16.62
CA ALA A 13 19.25 -8.28 16.51
C ALA A 13 18.61 -7.50 17.66
N ALA A 14 19.09 -7.69 18.90
CA ALA A 14 18.62 -6.96 20.08
C ALA A 14 18.93 -5.46 19.98
N GLN A 15 20.16 -5.10 19.58
CA GLN A 15 20.57 -3.71 19.38
C GLN A 15 19.70 -3.01 18.33
N ASN A 16 19.47 -3.66 17.19
CA ASN A 16 18.60 -3.12 16.14
C ASN A 16 17.13 -3.04 16.57
N ALA A 17 16.64 -3.98 17.36
CA ALA A 17 15.27 -3.94 17.87
C ALA A 17 15.03 -2.73 18.78
N VAL A 18 16.02 -2.39 19.62
CA VAL A 18 15.96 -1.21 20.48
C VAL A 18 16.12 0.08 19.69
N SER A 19 17.06 0.13 18.73
CA SER A 19 17.40 1.37 18.02
C SER A 19 16.28 1.92 17.13
N VAL A 20 15.34 1.07 16.70
CA VAL A 20 14.21 1.49 15.85
C VAL A 20 13.02 2.03 16.65
N ILE A 21 12.98 1.87 17.97
CA ILE A 21 11.89 2.38 18.78
C ILE A 21 11.88 3.90 18.73
N GLY A 22 10.74 4.47 18.34
CA GLY A 22 10.60 5.91 18.13
C GLY A 22 10.93 6.38 16.72
N SER A 23 11.33 5.49 15.82
CA SER A 23 11.64 5.82 14.43
C SER A 23 10.41 5.90 13.55
N GLY A 24 10.51 6.75 12.52
CA GLY A 24 9.51 6.87 11.47
C GLY A 24 9.38 5.59 10.65
N TYR A 25 8.19 5.32 10.14
CA TYR A 25 7.89 4.15 9.33
C TYR A 25 6.83 4.45 8.29
N ASP A 26 7.02 3.92 7.09
CA ASP A 26 6.00 3.94 6.06
C ASP A 26 5.20 2.63 6.10
N LEU A 27 3.95 2.73 6.54
CA LEU A 27 3.02 1.61 6.68
C LEU A 27 2.66 0.93 5.35
N CYS A 28 2.97 1.53 4.20
CA CYS A 28 2.85 0.86 2.90
C CYS A 28 3.88 -0.26 2.73
N ASN A 29 4.95 -0.28 3.52
CA ASN A 29 6.00 -1.29 3.48
C ASN A 29 5.69 -2.51 4.35
N ASP A 30 6.28 -3.64 3.96
CA ASP A 30 6.41 -4.81 4.83
C ASP A 30 7.23 -4.50 6.09
N ILE A 31 7.06 -5.23 7.19
CA ILE A 31 7.86 -5.05 8.42
C ILE A 31 9.32 -5.46 8.21
N ARG A 32 10.22 -4.49 8.34
CA ARG A 32 11.68 -4.65 8.26
C ARG A 32 12.33 -3.58 9.15
N LEU A 33 13.23 -3.97 10.04
CA LEU A 33 13.98 -3.00 10.85
C LEU A 33 14.80 -2.04 9.98
N THR A 34 15.28 -2.51 8.83
CA THR A 34 16.04 -1.70 7.86
C THR A 34 15.17 -0.70 7.09
N ALA A 35 13.85 -0.80 7.15
CA ALA A 35 12.93 0.17 6.53
C ALA A 35 12.54 1.31 7.49
N CYS A 36 12.99 1.25 8.74
CA CYS A 36 12.83 2.33 9.70
C CYS A 36 13.61 3.58 9.24
N LYS A 37 12.98 4.73 9.42
CA LYS A 37 13.52 6.05 9.09
C LYS A 37 14.25 6.63 10.31
N SER A 38 14.49 7.94 10.33
CA SER A 38 15.10 8.61 11.47
C SER A 38 14.22 8.53 12.73
N MET A 39 14.86 8.67 13.89
CA MET A 39 14.20 8.81 15.18
C MET A 39 13.38 10.10 15.22
N LEU A 40 12.10 10.00 15.61
CA LEU A 40 11.15 11.12 15.58
C LEU A 40 10.74 11.63 16.96
N ILE A 41 10.99 10.84 18.01
CA ILE A 41 10.58 11.14 19.38
C ILE A 41 11.76 11.58 20.23
N GLU A 42 11.48 12.33 21.28
CA GLU A 42 12.47 12.69 22.29
C GLU A 42 12.47 11.64 23.41
N LEU A 43 13.63 11.02 23.63
CA LEU A 43 13.88 10.14 24.77
C LEU A 43 14.82 10.87 25.75
N ASP A 44 14.56 10.75 27.04
CA ASP A 44 15.41 11.36 28.07
C ASP A 44 16.79 10.68 28.08
N PRO A 45 17.87 11.39 27.71
CA PRO A 45 19.22 10.81 27.62
C PRO A 45 19.84 10.58 29.00
N THR A 46 19.29 11.19 30.07
CA THR A 46 19.82 11.06 31.43
C THR A 46 19.34 9.80 32.14
N ARG A 47 18.27 9.18 31.61
CA ARG A 47 17.61 8.01 32.22
C ARG A 47 17.80 6.78 31.35
N THR A 48 19.03 6.28 31.31
CA THR A 48 19.41 5.07 30.58
C THR A 48 19.75 3.91 31.52
N ARG A 49 19.71 2.69 30.99
CA ARG A 49 20.11 1.45 31.68
C ARG A 49 20.57 0.41 30.66
N ASP A 50 21.29 -0.59 31.15
CA ASP A 50 21.51 -1.82 30.40
C ASP A 50 20.20 -2.62 30.31
N LEU A 51 19.78 -2.93 29.09
CA LEU A 51 18.62 -3.75 28.81
C LEU A 51 19.07 -5.18 28.47
N VAL A 52 18.80 -6.11 29.39
CA VAL A 52 19.03 -7.53 29.18
C VAL A 52 17.80 -8.14 28.50
N VAL A 53 17.98 -8.74 27.33
CA VAL A 53 16.91 -9.45 26.62
C VAL A 53 16.98 -10.97 26.89
N PRO A 54 15.84 -11.68 26.84
CA PRO A 54 15.83 -13.14 26.82
C PRO A 54 16.80 -13.72 25.79
N GLY A 55 17.67 -14.65 26.21
CA GLY A 55 18.77 -15.18 25.41
C GLY A 55 20.15 -14.62 25.77
N GLY A 56 20.22 -13.65 26.69
CA GLY A 56 21.48 -13.20 27.31
C GLY A 56 22.16 -12.03 26.61
N ALA A 57 21.60 -11.52 25.51
CA ALA A 57 22.08 -10.30 24.89
C ALA A 57 21.81 -9.09 25.79
N VAL A 58 22.76 -8.14 25.81
CA VAL A 58 22.72 -6.93 26.65
C VAL A 58 22.90 -5.72 25.77
N VAL A 59 21.91 -4.83 25.75
CA VAL A 59 21.96 -3.57 25.02
C VAL A 59 22.25 -2.45 26.01
N PRO A 60 23.40 -1.75 25.93
CA PRO A 60 23.72 -0.66 26.84
C PRO A 60 22.95 0.61 26.49
N ASP A 61 22.93 1.57 27.42
CA ASP A 61 22.44 2.94 27.22
C ASP A 61 20.99 3.06 26.72
N VAL A 62 20.13 2.10 27.09
CA VAL A 62 18.73 2.08 26.67
C VAL A 62 17.88 2.95 27.58
N SER A 63 17.07 3.85 26.99
CA SER A 63 16.13 4.66 27.75
C SER A 63 15.24 3.79 28.65
N THR A 64 15.06 4.20 29.90
CA THR A 64 14.20 3.52 30.88
C THR A 64 12.74 3.42 30.44
N SER A 65 12.30 4.25 29.49
CA SER A 65 10.98 4.19 28.86
C SER A 65 10.82 2.99 27.92
N ILE A 66 11.92 2.37 27.47
CA ILE A 66 11.90 1.18 26.63
C ILE A 66 11.93 -0.06 27.54
N LYS A 67 10.93 -0.91 27.38
CA LYS A 67 10.75 -2.15 28.13
C LYS A 67 11.07 -3.34 27.25
N CYS A 68 11.52 -4.41 27.90
CA CYS A 68 11.66 -5.71 27.27
C CYS A 68 10.77 -6.70 28.03
N ASP A 69 9.81 -7.29 27.32
CA ASP A 69 8.98 -8.35 27.86
C ASP A 69 9.40 -9.70 27.27
N LYS A 70 9.18 -10.75 28.05
CA LYS A 70 9.42 -12.13 27.60
C LYS A 70 8.49 -12.45 26.44
N GLY A 71 9.03 -13.18 25.46
CA GLY A 71 8.23 -13.67 24.36
C GLY A 71 7.41 -14.92 24.73
N GLU A 72 6.56 -15.31 23.78
CA GLU A 72 5.74 -16.51 23.85
C GLU A 72 5.81 -17.27 22.52
N ARG A 73 5.52 -18.57 22.57
CA ARG A 73 5.32 -19.40 21.39
C ARG A 73 3.84 -19.71 21.26
N THR A 74 3.24 -19.25 20.17
CA THR A 74 1.79 -19.38 19.95
C THR A 74 1.52 -19.86 18.53
N ARG A 75 0.60 -20.82 18.38
CA ARG A 75 0.02 -21.18 17.07
C ARG A 75 -1.27 -20.38 16.91
N PHE A 76 -1.41 -19.73 15.77
CA PHE A 76 -2.60 -18.96 15.41
C PHE A 76 -3.24 -19.61 14.19
N SER A 77 -4.56 -19.72 14.23
CA SER A 77 -5.39 -20.00 13.07
C SER A 77 -6.46 -18.92 12.99
N SER A 78 -6.64 -18.34 11.81
CA SER A 78 -7.76 -17.44 11.55
C SER A 78 -9.01 -18.23 11.15
N ASP A 79 -10.16 -17.55 11.25
CA ASP A 79 -11.35 -17.95 10.50
C ASP A 79 -11.17 -17.64 9.00
N VAL A 80 -12.03 -18.23 8.17
CA VAL A 80 -12.18 -17.86 6.75
C VAL A 80 -13.02 -16.59 6.64
N VAL A 81 -12.37 -15.46 6.34
CA VAL A 81 -13.03 -14.14 6.36
C VAL A 81 -12.82 -13.38 5.06
N SER A 82 -13.60 -12.31 4.87
CA SER A 82 -13.46 -11.43 3.70
C SER A 82 -12.16 -10.63 3.71
N PHE A 83 -11.78 -10.09 2.54
CA PHE A 83 -10.60 -9.22 2.38
C PHE A 83 -10.54 -8.08 3.42
N ASN A 84 -11.66 -7.37 3.63
CA ASN A 84 -11.72 -6.23 4.53
C ASN A 84 -11.60 -6.64 6.00
N GLN A 85 -12.21 -7.78 6.39
CA GLN A 85 -12.12 -8.31 7.74
C GLN A 85 -10.69 -8.76 8.06
N MET A 86 -10.03 -9.46 7.13
CA MET A 86 -8.64 -9.88 7.30
C MET A 86 -7.68 -8.69 7.36
N SER A 87 -7.90 -7.68 6.50
CA SER A 87 -7.15 -6.42 6.53
C SER A 87 -7.26 -5.73 7.90
N GLU A 88 -8.48 -5.65 8.45
CA GLU A 88 -8.72 -5.09 9.78
C GLU A 88 -8.06 -5.91 10.89
N GLN A 89 -8.09 -7.25 10.80
CA GLN A 89 -7.39 -8.13 11.74
C GLN A 89 -5.87 -7.87 11.75
N TYR A 90 -5.24 -7.82 10.57
CA TYR A 90 -3.82 -7.49 10.45
C TYR A 90 -3.50 -6.09 10.99
N ASN A 91 -4.37 -5.10 10.76
CA ASN A 91 -4.16 -3.75 11.31
C ASN A 91 -4.23 -3.75 12.84
N LYS A 92 -5.16 -4.49 13.45
CA LYS A 92 -5.25 -4.62 14.92
C LYS A 92 -3.99 -5.24 15.51
N GLU A 93 -3.40 -6.23 14.86
CA GLU A 93 -2.12 -6.83 15.27
C GLU A 93 -0.97 -5.82 15.27
N LEU A 94 -1.06 -4.76 14.47
CA LEU A 94 -0.09 -3.66 14.39
C LEU A 94 -0.42 -2.48 15.34
N SER A 95 -1.38 -2.66 16.26
CA SER A 95 -1.95 -1.61 17.12
C SER A 95 -2.67 -0.48 16.35
N LEU A 96 -3.24 -0.78 15.18
CA LEU A 96 -3.94 0.16 14.32
C LEU A 96 -5.44 -0.18 14.19
N SER A 97 -6.22 0.83 13.82
CA SER A 97 -7.65 0.68 13.52
C SER A 97 -7.93 0.87 12.03
N GLY A 98 -9.06 0.34 11.56
CA GLY A 98 -9.57 0.56 10.22
C GLY A 98 -9.24 -0.57 9.24
N LYS A 99 -9.77 -0.41 8.02
CA LYS A 99 -9.85 -1.49 7.01
C LYS A 99 -8.89 -1.33 5.85
N ILE A 100 -8.14 -0.22 5.80
CA ILE A 100 -7.17 0.04 4.73
C ILE A 100 -6.02 -0.95 4.89
N PRO A 101 -5.70 -1.77 3.87
CA PRO A 101 -4.65 -2.78 4.01
C PRO A 101 -3.27 -2.18 4.32
N SER A 102 -2.55 -2.76 5.26
CA SER A 102 -1.14 -2.43 5.51
C SER A 102 -0.20 -3.10 4.50
N GLY A 103 1.06 -2.63 4.43
CA GLY A 103 2.10 -3.28 3.64
C GLY A 103 2.41 -4.72 4.10
N VAL A 104 2.25 -4.98 5.39
CA VAL A 104 2.38 -6.34 5.97
C VAL A 104 1.31 -7.26 5.42
N PHE A 105 0.04 -6.86 5.49
CA PHE A 105 -1.07 -7.63 4.93
C PHE A 105 -0.84 -7.91 3.43
N ASN A 106 -0.45 -6.88 2.67
CA ASN A 106 -0.15 -7.04 1.25
C ASN A 106 0.95 -8.07 1.01
N THR A 107 2.02 -8.03 1.81
CA THR A 107 3.13 -8.97 1.68
C THR A 107 2.74 -10.40 2.05
N MET A 108 1.95 -10.59 3.11
CA MET A 108 1.53 -11.92 3.57
C MET A 108 0.65 -12.64 2.56
N PHE A 109 -0.26 -11.93 1.89
CA PHE A 109 -1.17 -12.50 0.89
C PHE A 109 -0.73 -12.26 -0.57
N ASN A 110 0.52 -11.81 -0.76
CA ASN A 110 1.11 -11.52 -2.06
C ASN A 110 0.21 -10.64 -2.96
N PHE A 111 -0.20 -9.50 -2.40
CA PHE A 111 -0.90 -8.43 -3.10
C PHE A 111 0.09 -7.34 -3.53
N SER A 112 -0.07 -6.84 -4.75
CA SER A 112 0.84 -5.85 -5.36
C SER A 112 0.09 -4.73 -6.10
N GLY A 113 -1.24 -4.78 -6.17
CA GLY A 113 -2.06 -3.79 -6.84
C GLY A 113 -2.54 -2.67 -5.91
N CYS A 114 -3.37 -1.78 -6.44
CA CYS A 114 -4.21 -0.98 -5.57
C CYS A 114 -5.24 -1.90 -4.91
N TRP A 115 -5.50 -1.68 -3.63
CA TRP A 115 -6.23 -2.66 -2.82
C TRP A 115 -7.65 -2.94 -3.34
N GLN A 116 -8.30 -2.00 -4.03
CA GLN A 116 -9.61 -2.22 -4.65
C GLN A 116 -9.55 -3.27 -5.77
N LYS A 117 -8.46 -3.29 -6.55
CA LYS A 117 -8.23 -4.29 -7.59
C LYS A 117 -7.86 -5.65 -7.01
N ASP A 118 -7.14 -5.67 -5.90
CA ASP A 118 -6.78 -6.90 -5.19
C ASP A 118 -7.98 -7.51 -4.45
N ALA A 119 -8.85 -6.67 -3.90
CA ALA A 119 -10.06 -7.08 -3.21
C ALA A 119 -11.10 -7.69 -4.17
N ALA A 120 -11.28 -7.12 -5.37
CA ALA A 120 -12.30 -7.54 -6.32
C ALA A 120 -12.27 -9.05 -6.69
N PRO A 121 -11.12 -9.66 -7.05
CA PRO A 121 -11.04 -11.09 -7.35
C PRO A 121 -10.90 -11.98 -6.10
N THR A 122 -10.75 -11.40 -4.90
CA THR A 122 -10.56 -12.15 -3.66
C THR A 122 -11.91 -12.44 -3.01
N LYS A 123 -12.22 -13.74 -2.82
CA LYS A 123 -13.44 -14.21 -2.15
C LYS A 123 -13.26 -14.23 -0.64
N THR A 124 -12.28 -15.00 -0.16
CA THR A 124 -11.96 -15.14 1.26
C THR A 124 -10.45 -15.29 1.46
N LEU A 125 -10.01 -15.01 2.68
CA LEU A 125 -8.63 -15.14 3.13
C LEU A 125 -8.62 -15.91 4.46
N ALA A 126 -7.59 -16.73 4.66
CA ALA A 126 -7.36 -17.44 5.91
C ALA A 126 -5.86 -17.73 6.10
N PHE A 127 -5.43 -17.97 7.35
CA PHE A 127 -4.06 -18.40 7.64
C PHE A 127 -3.96 -19.27 8.90
N ASP A 128 -2.94 -20.13 8.94
CA ASP A 128 -2.54 -20.94 10.10
C ASP A 128 -1.01 -20.92 10.18
N GLY A 129 -0.47 -20.67 11.36
CA GLY A 129 0.96 -20.71 11.55
C GLY A 129 1.45 -20.52 12.97
N TRP A 130 2.77 -20.72 13.11
CA TRP A 130 3.49 -20.52 14.35
C TRP A 130 4.14 -19.14 14.42
N LEU A 131 3.98 -18.50 15.58
CA LEU A 131 4.70 -17.30 15.97
C LEU A 131 5.55 -17.64 17.20
N ILE A 132 6.88 -17.67 17.01
CA ILE A 132 7.85 -17.84 18.09
C ILE A 132 8.41 -16.47 18.42
N THR A 133 7.82 -15.81 19.41
CA THR A 133 8.35 -14.57 19.95
C THR A 133 9.38 -14.91 21.01
N LEU A 134 10.62 -14.44 20.86
CA LEU A 134 11.67 -14.59 21.88
C LEU A 134 11.56 -13.47 22.92
N TYR A 135 11.35 -12.25 22.44
CA TYR A 135 11.19 -11.07 23.26
C TYR A 135 10.45 -9.95 22.51
N ASN A 136 9.82 -9.08 23.29
CA ASN A 136 9.19 -7.85 22.81
C ASN A 136 10.01 -6.67 23.31
N ILE A 137 10.25 -5.68 22.45
CA ILE A 137 10.80 -4.37 22.84
C ILE A 137 9.71 -3.35 22.61
N GLU A 138 9.25 -2.67 23.66
CA GLU A 138 8.13 -1.74 23.58
C GLU A 138 8.42 -0.44 24.32
N LEU A 139 7.96 0.66 23.73
CA LEU A 139 7.97 1.97 24.37
C LEU A 139 6.82 2.05 25.37
N ALA A 140 7.12 2.43 26.60
CA ALA A 140 6.10 2.76 27.60
C ALA A 140 5.21 3.87 27.04
N ARG A 141 3.90 3.60 26.97
CA ARG A 141 2.91 4.49 26.33
C ARG A 141 2.72 5.85 27.03
N SER A 142 3.46 6.14 28.10
CA SER A 142 3.46 7.43 28.79
C SER A 142 4.05 8.52 27.87
N HIS A 143 3.20 9.45 27.44
CA HIS A 143 3.49 10.70 26.72
C HIS A 143 4.63 10.66 25.69
N ILE A 144 4.43 9.90 24.62
CA ILE A 144 5.27 9.98 23.41
C ILE A 144 5.22 11.40 22.87
N THR A 145 6.37 12.08 22.81
CA THR A 145 6.48 13.45 22.34
C THR A 145 7.30 13.50 21.06
N LEU A 146 6.71 14.05 19.99
CA LEU A 146 7.43 14.30 18.74
C LEU A 146 8.49 15.39 18.94
N SER A 147 9.66 15.17 18.36
CA SER A 147 10.73 16.16 18.38
C SER A 147 10.31 17.49 17.79
N GLN A 148 10.81 18.59 18.37
CA GLN A 148 10.47 19.94 17.91
C GLN A 148 10.88 20.21 16.45
N ASN A 149 11.87 19.48 15.93
CA ASN A 149 12.28 19.61 14.53
C ASN A 149 11.21 19.05 13.59
N VAL A 150 10.70 17.84 13.87
CA VAL A 150 9.63 17.22 13.08
C VAL A 150 8.36 18.09 13.11
N ARG A 151 8.02 18.66 14.27
CA ARG A 151 6.85 19.56 14.40
C ARG A 151 6.97 20.82 13.55
N ARG A 152 8.17 21.39 13.44
CA ARG A 152 8.45 22.61 12.65
C ARG A 152 8.42 22.35 11.14
N GLU A 153 8.70 21.12 10.71
CA GLU A 153 8.69 20.75 9.29
C GLU A 153 7.29 20.39 8.75
N VAL A 154 6.25 20.40 9.58
CA VAL A 154 4.88 20.18 9.12
C VAL A 154 4.42 21.35 8.23
N PRO A 155 4.04 21.08 6.96
CA PRO A 155 3.58 22.15 6.06
C PRO A 155 2.32 22.81 6.59
N SER A 156 2.32 24.14 6.69
CA SER A 156 1.20 24.92 7.23
C SER A 156 0.04 25.10 6.25
N THR A 157 0.25 24.80 4.96
CA THR A 157 -0.74 24.88 3.88
C THR A 157 -0.74 23.60 3.03
N TRP A 158 -1.69 23.47 2.11
CA TRP A 158 -1.68 22.38 1.13
C TRP A 158 -0.64 22.63 0.04
N GLU A 159 0.61 22.32 0.35
CA GLU A 159 1.73 22.33 -0.59
C GLU A 159 2.11 20.88 -0.94
N PRO A 160 1.70 20.36 -2.11
CA PRO A 160 1.86 18.95 -2.46
C PRO A 160 3.30 18.43 -2.39
N ALA A 161 4.28 19.26 -2.79
CA ALA A 161 5.69 18.90 -2.76
C ALA A 161 6.20 18.74 -1.32
N ALA A 162 5.92 19.72 -0.46
CA ALA A 162 6.31 19.67 0.95
C ALA A 162 5.63 18.53 1.71
N LEU A 163 4.34 18.26 1.43
CA LEU A 163 3.61 17.14 2.03
C LEU A 163 4.18 15.79 1.60
N ALA A 164 4.47 15.61 0.31
CA ALA A 164 5.10 14.40 -0.19
C ALA A 164 6.50 14.21 0.40
N ALA A 165 7.32 15.26 0.42
CA ALA A 165 8.65 15.22 1.02
C ALA A 165 8.60 14.90 2.52
N PHE A 166 7.62 15.40 3.27
CA PHE A 166 7.42 15.05 4.68
C PHE A 166 7.13 13.56 4.84
N ILE A 167 6.19 13.01 4.06
CA ILE A 167 5.82 11.58 4.12
C ILE A 167 7.00 10.71 3.70
N GLU A 168 7.73 11.10 2.67
CA GLU A 168 8.94 10.38 2.23
C GLU A 168 10.04 10.44 3.29
N LYS A 169 10.26 11.58 3.95
CA LYS A 169 11.32 11.76 4.96
C LYS A 169 11.02 11.05 6.28
N TYR A 170 9.80 11.17 6.79
CA TYR A 170 9.43 10.72 8.13
C TYR A 170 8.53 9.48 8.15
N GLY A 171 7.93 9.13 7.02
CA GLY A 171 6.94 8.08 6.94
C GLY A 171 5.56 8.56 7.38
N THR A 172 4.70 7.61 7.71
CA THR A 172 3.32 7.85 8.12
C THR A 172 3.08 7.55 9.60
N HIS A 173 3.89 6.66 10.18
CA HIS A 173 3.75 6.12 11.52
C HIS A 173 5.08 6.13 12.27
N ILE A 174 5.00 5.96 13.58
CA ILE A 174 6.15 5.80 14.48
C ILE A 174 6.14 4.38 15.02
N VAL A 175 7.29 3.70 15.00
CA VAL A 175 7.45 2.40 15.65
C VAL A 175 7.45 2.58 17.16
N VAL A 176 6.51 1.95 17.85
CA VAL A 176 6.41 1.98 19.33
C VAL A 176 6.64 0.62 19.97
N GLY A 177 6.71 -0.44 19.16
CA GLY A 177 7.05 -1.77 19.65
C GLY A 177 7.49 -2.69 18.52
N VAL A 178 8.35 -3.64 18.84
CA VAL A 178 8.79 -4.71 17.92
C VAL A 178 8.78 -6.04 18.64
N ARG A 179 8.36 -7.08 17.92
CA ARG A 179 8.42 -8.48 18.38
C ARG A 179 9.51 -9.19 17.61
N MET A 180 10.48 -9.77 18.33
CA MET A 180 11.64 -10.42 17.75
C MET A 180 11.56 -11.94 17.91
N GLY A 181 11.89 -12.68 16.86
CA GLY A 181 11.91 -14.13 16.88
C GLY A 181 11.75 -14.74 15.49
N GLY A 182 10.83 -15.69 15.36
CA GLY A 182 10.57 -16.41 14.11
C GLY A 182 9.08 -16.64 13.86
N LYS A 183 8.66 -16.68 12.60
CA LYS A 183 7.31 -17.10 12.22
C LYS A 183 7.31 -17.96 10.99
N ASP A 184 6.38 -18.92 10.96
CA ASP A 184 6.18 -19.85 9.86
C ASP A 184 4.69 -20.02 9.65
N ILE A 185 4.16 -19.41 8.58
CA ILE A 185 2.71 -19.25 8.38
C ILE A 185 2.32 -19.68 6.98
N VAL A 186 1.25 -20.47 6.88
CA VAL A 186 0.53 -20.81 5.65
C VAL A 186 -0.66 -19.89 5.51
N HIS A 187 -0.76 -19.21 4.38
CA HIS A 187 -1.89 -18.38 4.00
C HIS A 187 -2.64 -19.02 2.83
N ILE A 188 -3.96 -18.93 2.84
CA ILE A 188 -4.81 -19.25 1.70
C ILE A 188 -5.52 -17.98 1.24
N LYS A 189 -5.45 -17.74 -0.06
CA LYS A 189 -6.28 -16.78 -0.79
C LYS A 189 -7.24 -17.53 -1.69
N GLN A 190 -8.54 -17.46 -1.40
CA GLN A 190 -9.58 -18.00 -2.24
C GLN A 190 -10.05 -16.95 -3.25
N LEU A 191 -10.06 -17.29 -4.53
CA LEU A 191 -10.54 -16.40 -5.59
C LEU A 191 -12.05 -16.52 -5.81
N GLN A 192 -12.67 -15.50 -6.41
CA GLN A 192 -14.13 -15.45 -6.65
C GLN A 192 -14.66 -16.56 -7.56
N ASN A 193 -13.81 -17.14 -8.40
CA ASN A 193 -14.17 -18.28 -9.26
C ASN A 193 -14.14 -19.64 -8.52
N SER A 194 -13.66 -19.69 -7.27
CA SER A 194 -13.61 -20.91 -6.47
C SER A 194 -15.00 -21.32 -5.99
N THR A 195 -15.34 -22.59 -6.20
CA THR A 195 -16.61 -23.21 -5.75
C THR A 195 -16.57 -23.68 -4.31
N LEU A 196 -15.38 -23.71 -3.68
CA LEU A 196 -15.21 -24.19 -2.30
C LEU A 196 -16.03 -23.37 -1.31
N GLN A 197 -16.64 -24.07 -0.36
CA GLN A 197 -17.29 -23.50 0.80
C GLN A 197 -16.27 -23.11 1.87
N PRO A 198 -16.60 -22.17 2.78
CA PRO A 198 -15.69 -21.75 3.84
C PRO A 198 -15.16 -22.91 4.71
N THR A 199 -15.98 -23.93 4.99
CA THR A 199 -15.57 -25.12 5.76
C THR A 199 -14.52 -25.97 5.02
N GLU A 200 -14.65 -26.10 3.70
CA GLU A 200 -13.68 -26.81 2.86
C GLU A 200 -12.35 -26.05 2.82
N VAL A 201 -12.40 -24.72 2.72
CA VAL A 201 -11.21 -23.87 2.79
C VAL A 201 -10.53 -23.98 4.15
N GLN A 202 -11.30 -24.01 5.25
CA GLN A 202 -10.75 -24.19 6.60
C GLN A 202 -10.08 -25.58 6.76
N ASN A 203 -10.72 -26.64 6.25
CA ASN A 203 -10.14 -27.98 6.29
C ASN A 203 -8.86 -28.08 5.45
N LEU A 204 -8.84 -27.43 4.28
CA LEU A 204 -7.67 -27.36 3.41
C LEU A 204 -6.50 -26.63 4.08
N LEU A 205 -6.79 -25.51 4.76
CA LEU A 205 -5.80 -24.77 5.55
C LEU A 205 -5.21 -25.65 6.65
N LYS A 206 -6.06 -26.35 7.39
CA LYS A 206 -5.64 -27.25 8.45
C LYS A 206 -4.75 -28.37 7.91
N GLN A 207 -5.15 -29.03 6.83
CA GLN A 207 -4.34 -30.07 6.19
C GLN A 207 -2.96 -29.54 5.80
N LEU A 208 -2.90 -28.38 5.13
CA LEU A 208 -1.64 -27.75 4.74
C LEU A 208 -0.75 -27.39 5.93
N ALA A 209 -1.36 -26.88 6.99
CA ALA A 209 -0.65 -26.55 8.22
C ALA A 209 -0.11 -27.81 8.89
N ASP A 210 -0.90 -28.87 9.00
CA ASP A 210 -0.51 -30.13 9.62
C ASP A 210 0.59 -30.83 8.80
N GLU A 211 0.54 -30.80 7.47
CA GLU A 211 1.61 -31.27 6.59
C GLU A 211 2.92 -30.46 6.78
N ARG A 212 2.81 -29.13 6.90
CA ARG A 212 3.98 -28.26 7.03
C ARG A 212 4.62 -28.31 8.42
N PHE A 213 3.79 -28.43 9.45
CA PHE A 213 4.19 -28.38 10.86
C PHE A 213 4.26 -29.76 11.51
N TYR A 214 4.17 -30.83 10.72
CA TYR A 214 4.26 -32.20 11.21
C TYR A 214 5.51 -32.39 12.08
N GLU A 215 5.29 -32.84 13.31
CA GLU A 215 6.34 -33.26 14.22
C GLU A 215 6.67 -34.72 13.94
N ASP A 216 7.83 -34.99 13.36
CA ASP A 216 8.34 -36.36 13.29
C ASP A 216 8.78 -36.77 14.71
N VAL A 217 7.85 -37.38 15.46
CA VAL A 217 8.04 -37.80 16.86
C VAL A 217 9.12 -38.89 16.96
N THR A 218 9.49 -39.50 15.84
CA THR A 218 10.60 -40.43 15.73
C THR A 218 11.75 -39.75 15.01
N GLY A 219 12.91 -39.63 15.67
CA GLY A 219 14.17 -39.21 15.04
C GLY A 219 14.64 -40.20 13.97
N SER A 220 13.92 -40.27 12.86
CA SER A 220 14.34 -40.94 11.64
C SER A 220 14.98 -39.87 10.75
N ASN A 221 16.29 -39.97 10.57
CA ASN A 221 16.95 -39.35 9.44
C ASN A 221 16.46 -40.06 8.17
N SER A 222 15.29 -39.69 7.66
CA SER A 222 14.88 -40.06 6.31
C SER A 222 15.33 -38.98 5.33
N ASP A 223 16.66 -38.89 5.15
CA ASP A 223 17.23 -38.46 3.88
C ASP A 223 16.97 -39.60 2.88
N ASP A 224 15.80 -39.63 2.24
CA ASP A 224 15.62 -40.19 0.90
C ASP A 224 14.15 -40.10 0.44
N LEU A 225 13.79 -38.96 -0.13
CA LEU A 225 12.85 -38.90 -1.26
C LEU A 225 13.30 -37.75 -2.18
N SER A 226 14.51 -37.89 -2.73
CA SER A 226 14.99 -37.08 -3.85
C SER A 226 14.31 -37.56 -5.15
N GLY A 227 13.07 -37.10 -5.36
CA GLY A 227 12.43 -37.15 -6.66
C GLY A 227 13.18 -36.24 -7.64
N LYS A 228 13.99 -36.84 -8.51
CA LYS A 228 14.74 -36.22 -9.61
C LYS A 228 14.05 -34.98 -10.21
N MET A 229 14.58 -33.79 -9.91
CA MET A 229 14.54 -32.67 -10.84
C MET A 229 15.97 -32.34 -11.22
N LYS A 230 16.18 -32.25 -12.54
CA LYS A 230 17.48 -32.03 -13.17
C LYS A 230 18.18 -30.82 -12.55
N ASP A 231 19.42 -31.08 -12.19
CA ASP A 231 20.48 -30.15 -11.89
C ASP A 231 20.62 -29.14 -13.05
N ASP A 232 20.29 -27.88 -12.81
CA ASP A 232 20.75 -26.75 -13.62
C ASP A 232 21.37 -25.73 -12.66
N HIS A 233 22.68 -25.86 -12.54
CA HIS A 233 23.60 -24.86 -12.01
C HIS A 233 23.42 -23.52 -12.73
N TYR A 234 22.62 -22.62 -12.14
CA TYR A 234 22.80 -21.17 -12.28
C TYR A 234 22.91 -20.54 -10.89
N MET A 235 24.11 -20.65 -10.32
CA MET A 235 24.61 -19.71 -9.33
C MET A 235 24.62 -18.31 -9.97
N SER A 236 23.57 -17.51 -9.72
CA SER A 236 23.52 -16.11 -10.10
C SER A 236 22.99 -15.25 -8.95
N ARG A 237 23.95 -14.82 -8.11
CA ARG A 237 24.09 -13.47 -7.55
C ARG A 237 22.78 -12.70 -7.29
N SER A 238 22.19 -12.91 -6.12
CA SER A 238 21.37 -11.88 -5.43
C SER A 238 21.62 -11.92 -3.92
N VAL A 239 22.86 -11.58 -3.56
CA VAL A 239 23.30 -11.28 -2.20
C VAL A 239 22.67 -9.95 -1.77
N GLN A 240 21.42 -9.97 -1.28
CA GLN A 240 20.78 -8.78 -0.68
C GLN A 240 19.47 -9.02 0.09
N ARG A 241 18.90 -10.23 0.11
CA ARG A 241 17.58 -10.43 0.73
C ARG A 241 17.70 -11.15 2.07
N THR A 242 17.58 -10.41 3.17
CA THR A 242 17.36 -10.93 4.54
C THR A 242 16.03 -11.68 4.69
N ILE A 243 15.20 -11.74 3.64
CA ILE A 243 13.89 -12.38 3.61
C ILE A 243 13.79 -13.21 2.31
N ARG A 244 13.61 -14.52 2.45
CA ARG A 244 13.32 -15.43 1.33
C ARG A 244 11.97 -15.04 0.69
N PRO A 245 11.83 -15.10 -0.64
CA PRO A 245 10.54 -14.95 -1.29
C PRO A 245 9.52 -15.97 -0.75
N PRO A 246 8.24 -15.62 -0.63
CA PRO A 246 7.21 -16.58 -0.24
C PRO A 246 7.13 -17.71 -1.26
N ILE A 247 6.84 -18.93 -0.78
CA ILE A 247 6.53 -20.06 -1.67
C ILE A 247 5.05 -19.93 -2.04
N ILE A 248 4.76 -19.82 -3.34
CA ILE A 248 3.40 -19.59 -3.84
C ILE A 248 3.00 -20.78 -4.71
N THR A 249 1.84 -21.34 -4.41
CA THR A 249 1.25 -22.46 -5.16
C THR A 249 -0.16 -22.11 -5.56
N GLN A 250 -0.43 -22.04 -6.86
CA GLN A 250 -1.79 -21.93 -7.39
C GLN A 250 -2.39 -23.31 -7.57
N ARG A 251 -3.67 -23.46 -7.23
CA ARG A 251 -4.41 -24.72 -7.32
C ARG A 251 -5.57 -24.60 -8.30
N ASN A 252 -5.96 -25.75 -8.85
CA ASN A 252 -7.04 -25.84 -9.83
C ASN A 252 -8.43 -25.52 -9.25
N ASP A 253 -8.57 -25.56 -7.92
CA ASP A 253 -9.80 -25.26 -7.17
C ASP A 253 -10.05 -23.74 -6.98
N GLY A 254 -9.22 -22.88 -7.59
CA GLY A 254 -9.31 -21.43 -7.46
C GLY A 254 -8.73 -20.90 -6.14
N THR A 255 -7.91 -21.68 -5.44
CA THR A 255 -7.16 -21.23 -4.27
C THR A 255 -5.69 -20.97 -4.59
N VAL A 256 -5.09 -20.04 -3.86
CA VAL A 256 -3.66 -19.75 -3.88
C VAL A 256 -3.12 -19.94 -2.47
N THR A 257 -2.17 -20.86 -2.32
CA THR A 257 -1.45 -21.07 -1.06
C THR A 257 -0.17 -20.24 -1.07
N ILE A 258 0.11 -19.57 0.04
CA ILE A 258 1.28 -18.70 0.20
C ILE A 258 1.94 -19.06 1.52
N CYS A 259 3.19 -19.49 1.47
CA CYS A 259 3.95 -19.90 2.64
C CYS A 259 5.00 -18.83 2.95
N VAL A 260 4.86 -18.17 4.10
CA VAL A 260 5.77 -17.12 4.57
C VAL A 260 6.53 -17.60 5.77
N ARG A 261 7.87 -17.48 5.73
CA ARG A 261 8.76 -17.74 6.86
C ARG A 261 9.64 -16.52 7.13
N ARG A 262 9.84 -16.15 8.39
CA ARG A 262 10.75 -15.06 8.82
C ARG A 262 11.45 -15.41 10.11
N GLY A 263 12.69 -14.95 10.27
CA GLY A 263 13.54 -15.30 11.41
C GLY A 263 14.05 -16.73 11.34
N GLY A 264 15.13 -17.03 12.06
CA GLY A 264 15.88 -18.27 11.91
C GLY A 264 16.61 -18.36 10.56
N PHE A 265 17.33 -19.45 10.36
CA PHE A 265 17.95 -19.75 9.06
C PHE A 265 16.88 -20.35 8.15
N ASP A 266 16.71 -19.92 6.90
CA ASP A 266 15.73 -20.50 5.98
C ASP A 266 16.43 -21.02 4.72
N VAL A 267 16.82 -22.29 4.75
CA VAL A 267 17.53 -23.03 3.70
C VAL A 267 16.68 -24.15 3.10
N GLY A 268 15.34 -24.05 3.23
CA GLY A 268 14.42 -25.09 2.73
C GLY A 268 14.27 -26.31 3.64
N GLN A 269 14.68 -26.20 4.90
CA GLN A 269 14.51 -27.25 5.90
C GLN A 269 13.08 -27.34 6.46
N SER A 270 12.77 -28.46 7.11
CA SER A 270 11.51 -28.69 7.83
C SER A 270 11.30 -27.69 8.97
N HIS A 271 10.05 -27.57 9.42
CA HIS A 271 9.67 -26.67 10.53
C HIS A 271 10.50 -26.93 11.80
N ASN A 272 10.68 -28.19 12.20
CA ASN A 272 11.42 -28.54 13.43
C ASN A 272 12.90 -28.19 13.37
N LYS A 273 13.54 -28.45 12.22
CA LYS A 273 14.93 -28.03 11.98
C LYS A 273 15.05 -26.49 11.96
N TRP A 274 14.02 -25.78 11.51
CA TRP A 274 13.98 -24.32 11.54
C TRP A 274 13.79 -23.76 12.96
N LEU A 275 12.93 -24.35 13.79
CA LEU A 275 12.63 -23.89 15.15
C LEU A 275 13.89 -23.68 16.00
N SER A 276 14.84 -24.63 15.96
CA SER A 276 16.09 -24.56 16.73
C SER A 276 17.04 -23.45 16.28
N THR A 277 16.81 -22.87 15.10
CA THR A 277 17.61 -21.78 14.54
C THR A 277 17.07 -20.39 14.87
N VAL A 278 15.82 -20.29 15.34
CA VAL A 278 15.16 -18.99 15.60
C VAL A 278 15.91 -18.19 16.66
N SER A 279 16.39 -18.85 17.73
CA SER A 279 17.19 -18.21 18.78
C SER A 279 18.57 -17.74 18.30
N GLN A 280 19.11 -18.37 17.25
CA GLN A 280 20.44 -18.07 16.71
C GLN A 280 20.43 -16.91 15.70
N SER A 281 19.29 -16.69 15.03
CA SER A 281 19.15 -15.64 14.03
C SER A 281 17.73 -15.05 14.05
N PRO A 282 17.31 -14.41 15.15
CA PRO A 282 15.98 -13.82 15.25
C PRO A 282 15.79 -12.65 14.29
N ASN A 283 14.55 -12.43 13.86
CA ASN A 283 14.16 -11.31 13.02
C ASN A 283 12.85 -10.71 13.52
N VAL A 284 12.49 -9.51 13.02
CA VAL A 284 11.23 -8.88 13.34
C VAL A 284 10.06 -9.67 12.73
N ILE A 285 9.13 -10.08 13.59
CA ILE A 285 7.96 -10.89 13.23
C ILE A 285 6.66 -10.10 13.34
N SER A 286 6.64 -9.04 14.15
CA SER A 286 5.57 -8.04 14.25
C SER A 286 6.12 -6.69 14.72
N MET A 287 5.40 -5.60 14.44
CA MET A 287 5.68 -4.25 14.91
C MET A 287 4.38 -3.59 15.38
N SER A 288 4.46 -2.65 16.31
CA SER A 288 3.35 -1.81 16.75
C SER A 288 3.61 -0.36 16.39
N PHE A 289 2.56 0.34 15.97
CA PHE A 289 2.68 1.68 15.41
C PHE A 289 1.73 2.70 16.04
N VAL A 290 2.13 3.97 15.98
CA VAL A 290 1.26 5.12 16.26
C VAL A 290 1.32 6.08 15.07
N PRO A 291 0.19 6.59 14.53
CA PRO A 291 0.21 7.57 13.43
C PRO A 291 0.95 8.85 13.84
N ILE A 292 1.86 9.36 13.01
CA ILE A 292 2.61 10.61 13.30
C ILE A 292 1.63 11.77 13.55
N THR A 293 0.54 11.82 12.78
CA THR A 293 -0.50 12.84 12.86
C THR A 293 -1.25 12.88 14.20
N SER A 294 -1.28 11.76 14.93
CA SER A 294 -1.90 11.71 16.26
C SER A 294 -1.11 12.48 17.33
N LEU A 295 0.19 12.74 17.09
CA LEU A 295 1.09 13.45 17.99
C LEU A 295 1.29 14.93 17.60
N LEU A 296 0.56 15.41 16.59
CA LEU A 296 0.65 16.78 16.06
C LEU A 296 -0.49 17.70 16.55
N ALA A 297 -1.08 17.39 17.71
CA ALA A 297 -2.07 18.24 18.33
C ALA A 297 -1.50 19.67 18.55
N GLY A 298 -2.25 20.69 18.14
CA GLY A 298 -1.85 22.09 18.23
C GLY A 298 -0.80 22.55 17.20
N VAL A 299 -0.35 21.69 16.27
CA VAL A 299 0.56 22.09 15.19
C VAL A 299 -0.24 22.60 13.99
N GLN A 300 0.09 23.81 13.51
CA GLN A 300 -0.53 24.37 12.31
C GLN A 300 -0.23 23.48 11.10
N GLY A 301 -1.25 23.20 10.29
CA GLY A 301 -1.11 22.35 9.11
C GLY A 301 -1.31 20.84 9.36
N ASN A 302 -1.52 20.40 10.61
CA ASN A 302 -1.81 18.99 10.91
C ASN A 302 -2.99 18.43 10.10
N GLY A 303 -4.02 19.25 9.84
CA GLY A 303 -5.16 18.84 9.00
C GLY A 303 -4.75 18.50 7.57
N PHE A 304 -3.86 19.28 6.96
CA PHE A 304 -3.35 19.03 5.60
C PHE A 304 -2.49 17.76 5.56
N LEU A 305 -1.58 17.61 6.51
CA LEU A 305 -0.75 16.41 6.61
C LEU A 305 -1.59 15.15 6.87
N THR A 306 -2.57 15.21 7.76
CA THR A 306 -3.50 14.11 8.03
C THR A 306 -4.26 13.72 6.77
N HIS A 307 -4.74 14.68 6.00
CA HIS A 307 -5.43 14.40 4.75
C HIS A 307 -4.49 13.78 3.70
N ALA A 308 -3.27 14.31 3.53
CA ALA A 308 -2.28 13.76 2.61
C ALA A 308 -1.85 12.33 2.98
N VAL A 309 -1.59 12.04 4.26
CA VAL A 309 -1.26 10.70 4.76
C VAL A 309 -2.42 9.73 4.51
N ASN A 310 -3.66 10.13 4.77
CA ASN A 310 -4.82 9.28 4.52
C ASN A 310 -4.99 8.94 3.03
N LEU A 311 -4.78 9.92 2.14
CA LEU A 311 -4.80 9.69 0.71
C LEU A 311 -3.66 8.76 0.27
N TYR A 312 -2.45 8.98 0.79
CA TYR A 312 -1.30 8.13 0.50
C TYR A 312 -1.54 6.68 0.93
N LEU A 313 -1.98 6.44 2.16
CA LEU A 313 -2.25 5.07 2.65
C LEU A 313 -3.41 4.39 1.91
N ARG A 314 -4.43 5.16 1.51
CA ARG A 314 -5.60 4.64 0.81
C ARG A 314 -5.32 4.26 -0.64
N TYR A 315 -4.52 5.05 -1.36
CA TYR A 315 -4.30 4.86 -2.79
C TYR A 315 -2.92 4.26 -3.12
N LYS A 316 -1.95 4.39 -2.21
CA LYS A 316 -0.59 3.89 -2.32
C LYS A 316 0.06 4.19 -3.68
N PRO A 317 0.04 5.46 -4.16
CA PRO A 317 0.84 5.81 -5.33
C PRO A 317 2.34 5.53 -5.04
N PRO A 318 3.17 5.30 -6.07
CA PRO A 318 4.63 5.33 -5.91
C PRO A 318 5.06 6.60 -5.17
N ILE A 319 6.03 6.50 -4.26
CA ILE A 319 6.42 7.62 -3.39
C ILE A 319 6.96 8.79 -4.22
N GLU A 320 7.61 8.49 -5.34
CA GLU A 320 8.17 9.44 -6.30
C GLU A 320 7.06 10.24 -7.03
N GLU A 321 5.86 9.67 -7.13
CA GLU A 321 4.70 10.29 -7.78
C GLU A 321 3.74 10.95 -6.77
N LEU A 322 4.01 10.84 -5.46
CA LEU A 322 3.10 11.32 -4.42
C LEU A 322 2.85 12.83 -4.53
N HIS A 323 3.89 13.61 -4.84
CA HIS A 323 3.74 15.05 -5.06
C HIS A 323 2.71 15.35 -6.15
N GLN A 324 2.86 14.73 -7.32
CA GLN A 324 1.95 14.92 -8.44
C GLN A 324 0.55 14.43 -8.05
N PHE A 325 0.44 13.26 -7.44
CA PHE A 325 -0.83 12.72 -6.98
C PHE A 325 -1.57 13.68 -6.06
N LEU A 326 -0.89 14.30 -5.08
CA LEU A 326 -1.46 15.27 -4.14
C LEU A 326 -1.85 16.60 -4.79
N GLU A 327 -1.17 17.01 -5.88
CA GLU A 327 -1.46 18.26 -6.58
C GLU A 327 -2.89 18.32 -7.13
N PHE A 328 -3.42 17.19 -7.55
CA PHE A 328 -4.76 17.09 -8.16
C PHE A 328 -5.85 16.63 -7.19
N GLN A 329 -5.57 16.56 -5.87
CA GLN A 329 -6.58 16.15 -4.87
C GLN A 329 -7.47 17.30 -4.43
N LEU A 330 -6.98 18.54 -4.53
CA LEU A 330 -7.80 19.70 -4.25
C LEU A 330 -8.53 20.17 -5.51
N PRO A 331 -9.83 20.50 -5.39
CA PRO A 331 -10.56 21.30 -6.35
C PRO A 331 -9.84 22.61 -6.70
N ARG A 332 -8.96 22.61 -7.70
CA ARG A 332 -8.40 23.83 -8.26
C ARG A 332 -9.31 24.31 -9.39
N GLN A 333 -9.57 25.62 -9.46
CA GLN A 333 -10.20 26.22 -10.63
C GLN A 333 -9.14 26.31 -11.74
N TRP A 334 -8.89 25.19 -12.41
CA TRP A 334 -7.87 25.06 -13.46
C TRP A 334 -8.34 25.50 -14.85
N ALA A 335 -9.62 25.83 -14.99
CA ALA A 335 -10.17 26.48 -16.17
C ALA A 335 -11.29 27.46 -15.77
N PRO A 336 -11.47 28.58 -16.50
CA PRO A 336 -12.51 29.57 -16.24
C PRO A 336 -13.90 28.93 -16.07
N VAL A 337 -14.74 29.48 -15.19
CA VAL A 337 -16.10 28.95 -15.01
C VAL A 337 -16.90 29.28 -16.27
N TYR A 338 -17.82 28.38 -16.63
CA TYR A 338 -18.69 28.58 -17.78
C TYR A 338 -19.47 29.89 -17.62
N GLY A 339 -19.16 30.89 -18.46
CA GLY A 339 -19.72 32.24 -18.39
C GLY A 339 -18.70 33.36 -18.08
N ASP A 340 -17.50 33.03 -17.58
CA ASP A 340 -16.47 34.04 -17.23
C ASP A 340 -15.71 34.60 -18.45
N LEU A 341 -15.66 33.83 -19.54
CA LEU A 341 -15.08 34.28 -20.80
C LEU A 341 -16.17 34.98 -21.63
N PRO A 342 -15.89 36.16 -22.24
CA PRO A 342 -16.82 36.83 -23.16
C PRO A 342 -17.10 36.01 -24.44
N LEU A 343 -16.46 34.84 -24.57
CA LEU A 343 -16.80 33.75 -25.46
C LEU A 343 -18.07 33.02 -24.98
N GLY A 344 -19.14 33.75 -24.66
CA GLY A 344 -20.46 33.16 -24.70
C GLY A 344 -20.63 32.51 -26.07
N LEU A 345 -21.19 31.29 -26.10
CA LEU A 345 -21.51 30.56 -27.33
C LEU A 345 -22.34 31.46 -28.25
N ARG A 346 -21.70 32.25 -29.11
CA ARG A 346 -22.39 32.97 -30.16
C ARG A 346 -23.05 31.90 -31.02
N ARG A 347 -24.38 31.91 -31.08
CA ARG A 347 -25.18 31.18 -32.08
C ARG A 347 -24.84 31.71 -33.48
N ARG A 348 -23.59 31.62 -33.91
CA ARG A 348 -23.29 31.73 -35.34
C ARG A 348 -23.39 30.33 -35.90
N LYS A 349 -24.28 30.19 -36.88
CA LYS A 349 -24.44 29.03 -37.77
C LYS A 349 -23.15 28.80 -38.59
N HIS A 350 -22.01 28.56 -37.93
CA HIS A 350 -20.84 28.08 -38.63
C HIS A 350 -20.89 26.55 -38.70
N VAL A 351 -20.52 26.04 -39.87
CA VAL A 351 -20.42 24.61 -40.16
C VAL A 351 -19.27 24.05 -39.31
N SER A 352 -19.58 23.64 -38.08
CA SER A 352 -18.62 22.95 -37.23
C SER A 352 -18.39 21.54 -37.80
N PRO A 353 -17.14 21.07 -37.91
CA PRO A 353 -16.88 19.69 -38.31
C PRO A 353 -17.57 18.73 -37.34
N SER A 354 -18.15 17.65 -37.88
CA SER A 354 -18.87 16.65 -37.10
C SER A 354 -18.17 15.30 -37.17
N LEU A 355 -17.94 14.70 -36.01
CA LEU A 355 -17.47 13.32 -35.90
C LEU A 355 -18.68 12.39 -35.81
N GLN A 356 -18.69 11.34 -36.63
CA GLN A 356 -19.73 10.32 -36.64
C GLN A 356 -19.08 8.96 -36.39
N PHE A 357 -19.29 8.40 -35.19
CA PHE A 357 -18.56 7.22 -34.71
C PHE A 357 -19.14 5.89 -35.22
N THR A 358 -20.37 5.88 -35.69
CA THR A 358 -21.01 4.73 -36.34
C THR A 358 -21.79 5.18 -37.58
N PHE A 359 -21.92 4.32 -38.59
CA PHE A 359 -22.50 4.67 -39.90
C PHE A 359 -23.88 5.35 -39.83
N MET A 360 -24.69 5.06 -38.79
CA MET A 360 -25.98 5.72 -38.52
C MET A 360 -26.05 6.39 -37.13
N GLY A 361 -24.90 6.64 -36.50
CA GLY A 361 -24.80 7.20 -35.15
C GLY A 361 -24.98 8.71 -35.05
N PRO A 362 -25.13 9.23 -33.82
CA PRO A 362 -25.22 10.66 -33.56
C PRO A 362 -23.93 11.38 -33.98
N LYS A 363 -24.09 12.60 -34.51
CA LYS A 363 -22.99 13.47 -34.93
C LYS A 363 -22.53 14.36 -33.78
N LEU A 364 -21.26 14.24 -33.39
CA LEU A 364 -20.61 15.11 -32.43
C LEU A 364 -20.00 16.30 -33.16
N TYR A 365 -20.60 17.48 -32.99
CA TYR A 365 -20.07 18.73 -33.56
C TYR A 365 -18.93 19.28 -32.70
N VAL A 366 -17.77 19.50 -33.30
CA VAL A 366 -16.56 20.00 -32.62
C VAL A 366 -16.34 21.45 -33.03
N ASN A 367 -16.25 22.35 -32.05
CA ASN A 367 -15.84 23.72 -32.33
C ASN A 367 -14.31 23.78 -32.45
N THR A 368 -13.81 24.11 -33.64
CA THR A 368 -12.38 24.20 -33.96
C THR A 368 -11.82 25.62 -33.87
N MET A 369 -12.55 26.56 -33.26
CA MET A 369 -12.04 27.91 -33.02
C MET A 369 -10.70 27.85 -32.29
N LYS A 370 -9.65 28.31 -32.96
CA LYS A 370 -8.31 28.43 -32.37
C LYS A 370 -8.36 29.45 -31.23
N VAL A 371 -7.85 29.07 -30.07
CA VAL A 371 -7.73 29.94 -28.90
C VAL A 371 -6.25 30.25 -28.74
N ASP A 372 -5.89 31.53 -28.77
CA ASP A 372 -4.53 31.99 -28.49
C ASP A 372 -4.32 32.05 -26.97
N THR A 373 -3.30 31.34 -26.48
CA THR A 373 -2.95 31.30 -25.06
C THR A 373 -1.85 32.31 -24.69
N GLY A 374 -1.36 33.11 -25.64
CA GLY A 374 -0.40 34.18 -25.39
C GLY A 374 0.91 33.66 -24.77
N ASN A 375 1.59 32.75 -25.47
CA ASN A 375 2.81 32.07 -25.02
C ASN A 375 2.71 31.31 -23.68
N ARG A 376 1.50 31.11 -23.14
CA ARG A 376 1.30 30.29 -21.94
C ARG A 376 1.09 28.82 -22.32
N PRO A 377 1.73 27.88 -21.61
CA PRO A 377 1.54 26.45 -21.86
C PRO A 377 0.10 26.03 -21.55
N VAL A 378 -0.43 25.11 -22.35
CA VAL A 378 -1.73 24.46 -22.08
C VAL A 378 -1.52 23.46 -20.95
N THR A 379 -2.05 23.75 -19.77
CA THR A 379 -1.88 22.93 -18.55
C THR A 379 -3.02 21.94 -18.30
N GLY A 380 -4.09 21.97 -19.10
CA GLY A 380 -5.23 21.06 -19.00
C GLY A 380 -6.31 21.31 -20.05
N MET A 381 -7.25 20.37 -20.19
CA MET A 381 -8.39 20.46 -21.12
C MET A 381 -9.71 20.17 -20.39
N ARG A 382 -10.71 21.05 -20.54
CA ARG A 382 -12.06 20.85 -20.00
C ARG A 382 -13.03 20.58 -21.14
N TYR A 383 -13.69 19.43 -21.12
CA TYR A 383 -14.74 19.10 -22.08
C TYR A 383 -16.10 19.55 -21.55
N ILE A 384 -16.85 20.28 -22.36
CA ILE A 384 -18.24 20.69 -22.06
C ILE A 384 -19.15 20.06 -23.11
N LEU A 385 -19.99 19.14 -22.67
CA LEU A 385 -20.91 18.40 -23.54
C LEU A 385 -22.31 19.00 -23.44
N LYS A 386 -22.83 19.52 -24.57
CA LYS A 386 -24.22 19.98 -24.67
C LYS A 386 -25.04 18.94 -25.43
N VAL A 387 -25.85 18.17 -24.71
CA VAL A 387 -26.68 17.10 -25.30
C VAL A 387 -28.12 17.56 -25.42
N ARG A 388 -28.75 17.37 -26.59
CA ARG A 388 -30.21 17.49 -26.75
C ARG A 388 -30.82 16.11 -26.56
N LYS A 389 -31.39 15.86 -25.36
CA LYS A 389 -32.10 14.66 -24.90
C LYS A 389 -31.45 13.29 -25.20
N VAL A 390 -31.18 12.57 -24.10
CA VAL A 390 -30.98 11.12 -24.00
C VAL A 390 -29.86 10.55 -24.89
N THR A 391 -28.61 10.87 -24.59
CA THR A 391 -27.45 10.07 -25.08
C THR A 391 -26.13 10.36 -24.33
N ILE A 392 -26.20 10.74 -23.05
CA ILE A 392 -25.00 11.11 -22.27
C ILE A 392 -24.03 9.92 -22.17
N TRP A 393 -24.53 8.71 -21.92
CA TRP A 393 -23.71 7.50 -21.75
C TRP A 393 -23.00 7.05 -23.03
N GLN A 394 -23.65 7.16 -24.19
CA GLN A 394 -23.02 6.81 -25.47
C GLN A 394 -21.91 7.80 -25.84
N CYS A 395 -22.13 9.11 -25.63
CA CYS A 395 -21.09 10.11 -25.86
C CYS A 395 -19.87 9.92 -24.94
N ILE A 396 -20.10 9.61 -23.66
CA ILE A 396 -19.03 9.31 -22.69
C ILE A 396 -18.24 8.07 -23.12
N SER A 397 -18.93 6.99 -23.53
CA SER A 397 -18.27 5.75 -24.00
C SER A 397 -17.42 5.97 -25.25
N SER A 398 -17.90 6.75 -26.23
CA SER A 398 -17.13 7.06 -27.44
C SER A 398 -15.89 7.91 -27.16
N ILE A 399 -15.96 8.82 -26.19
CA ILE A 399 -14.80 9.62 -25.73
C ILE A 399 -13.73 8.72 -25.10
N PHE A 400 -14.11 7.76 -24.25
CA PHE A 400 -13.18 6.79 -23.66
C PHE A 400 -12.47 5.93 -24.72
N GLN A 401 -13.22 5.51 -25.74
CA GLN A 401 -12.68 4.72 -26.85
C GLN A 401 -11.70 5.53 -27.71
N TRP A 402 -11.99 6.82 -27.94
CA TRP A 402 -11.12 7.74 -28.68
C TRP A 402 -9.81 8.04 -27.95
N LEU A 403 -9.85 8.15 -26.62
CA LEU A 403 -8.68 8.38 -25.78
C LEU A 403 -7.87 7.10 -25.49
N ARG A 404 -8.28 5.94 -26.04
CA ARG A 404 -7.74 4.60 -25.71
C ARG A 404 -7.68 4.32 -24.20
N ILE A 405 -8.65 4.82 -23.44
CA ILE A 405 -8.77 4.56 -22.01
C ILE A 405 -9.62 3.28 -21.83
N PRO A 406 -9.13 2.24 -21.15
CA PRO A 406 -9.92 1.03 -20.94
C PRO A 406 -11.15 1.34 -20.07
N SER A 407 -12.30 0.79 -20.48
CA SER A 407 -13.65 1.05 -19.95
C SER A 407 -13.85 0.78 -18.45
N ASN A 408 -12.89 0.12 -17.80
CA ASN A 408 -12.93 -0.29 -16.38
C ASN A 408 -11.98 0.51 -15.47
N SER A 409 -11.63 1.73 -15.87
CA SER A 409 -10.83 2.64 -15.03
C SER A 409 -11.69 3.21 -13.89
N GLN A 410 -11.45 2.78 -12.64
CA GLN A 410 -12.21 3.13 -11.42
C GLN A 410 -12.06 4.61 -10.96
N MET A 411 -12.29 5.58 -11.84
CA MET A 411 -12.43 7.01 -11.48
C MET A 411 -13.86 7.51 -11.77
N ILE A 412 -14.91 6.77 -11.37
CA ILE A 412 -16.28 7.20 -11.70
C ILE A 412 -17.26 6.91 -10.56
N THR A 413 -17.97 7.96 -10.10
CA THR A 413 -19.17 7.88 -9.25
C THR A 413 -20.19 8.88 -9.78
N VAL A 414 -21.48 8.52 -9.81
CA VAL A 414 -22.58 9.31 -10.40
C VAL A 414 -23.68 9.54 -9.36
N MET A 415 -24.09 10.79 -9.11
CA MET A 415 -25.29 11.13 -8.30
C MET A 415 -26.06 12.33 -8.89
N SER A 416 -27.37 12.37 -8.65
CA SER A 416 -28.35 13.37 -9.15
C SER A 416 -28.95 14.22 -8.01
N PRO A 417 -29.16 15.54 -8.16
CA PRO A 417 -29.94 16.31 -7.21
C PRO A 417 -31.41 16.47 -7.64
N LEU A 418 -32.30 16.32 -6.66
CA LEU A 418 -33.70 16.72 -6.71
C LEU A 418 -33.83 18.26 -6.81
N THR A 419 -34.91 18.70 -7.47
CA THR A 419 -35.45 20.07 -7.53
C THR A 419 -34.76 21.10 -8.44
N SER A 420 -35.25 21.21 -9.68
CA SER A 420 -35.52 22.50 -10.35
C SER A 420 -36.31 22.26 -11.66
N GLN A 421 -37.52 22.81 -11.72
CA GLN A 421 -38.39 22.79 -12.91
C GLN A 421 -37.87 23.76 -13.98
N ARG A 422 -36.87 23.35 -14.78
CA ARG A 422 -36.58 23.85 -16.14
C ARG A 422 -35.65 22.85 -16.82
N ASN A 423 -36.12 22.24 -17.90
CA ASN A 423 -35.46 21.11 -18.58
C ASN A 423 -34.27 21.54 -19.47
N GLU A 424 -33.26 22.17 -18.87
CA GLU A 424 -31.90 22.26 -19.42
C GLU A 424 -30.99 21.42 -18.53
N ALA A 425 -30.40 20.36 -19.09
CA ALA A 425 -29.45 19.53 -18.36
C ALA A 425 -28.10 20.25 -18.30
N THR A 426 -27.94 21.13 -17.31
CA THR A 426 -26.62 21.53 -16.83
C THR A 426 -26.12 20.41 -15.93
N LEU A 427 -25.00 19.77 -16.29
CA LEU A 427 -24.26 18.90 -15.38
C LEU A 427 -23.62 19.80 -14.30
N ASN A 428 -24.40 20.17 -13.29
CA ASN A 428 -23.90 20.76 -12.06
C ASN A 428 -23.56 19.63 -11.09
N LEU A 429 -22.26 19.31 -11.03
CA LEU A 429 -21.67 18.34 -10.13
C LEU A 429 -21.52 18.96 -8.73
N SER A 430 -22.61 19.03 -7.95
CA SER A 430 -22.48 19.36 -6.52
C SER A 430 -21.91 18.14 -5.78
N SER A 431 -20.75 18.36 -5.15
CA SER A 431 -19.87 17.37 -4.50
C SER A 431 -19.17 16.38 -5.44
N GLY A 432 -18.20 16.92 -6.20
CA GLY A 432 -16.96 16.22 -6.55
C GLY A 432 -17.07 14.96 -7.41
N ALA A 433 -17.38 15.11 -8.69
CA ALA A 433 -16.88 14.18 -9.71
C ALA A 433 -15.99 14.98 -10.67
N TYR A 434 -14.67 14.87 -10.46
CA TYR A 434 -13.65 15.43 -11.34
C TYR A 434 -13.21 14.32 -12.30
N PHE A 435 -13.27 14.58 -13.60
CA PHE A 435 -12.55 13.76 -14.58
C PHE A 435 -11.15 14.35 -14.73
N HIS A 436 -10.15 13.71 -14.11
CA HIS A 436 -8.74 13.98 -14.39
C HIS A 436 -8.19 12.88 -15.30
N MET A 437 -7.72 13.28 -16.48
CA MET A 437 -7.07 12.40 -17.43
C MET A 437 -5.57 12.61 -17.33
N TYR A 438 -4.83 11.63 -16.79
CA TYR A 438 -3.37 11.65 -16.78
C TYR A 438 -2.85 10.91 -18.01
N ALA A 439 -2.03 11.58 -18.82
CA ALA A 439 -1.14 10.92 -19.77
C ALA A 439 0.26 10.82 -19.11
N ARG A 440 0.79 9.61 -18.93
CA ARG A 440 2.14 9.37 -18.40
C ARG A 440 3.22 9.99 -19.30
N PRO A 441 4.33 10.50 -18.76
CA PRO A 441 5.53 10.88 -19.52
C PRO A 441 6.46 9.66 -19.74
N GLN A 442 5.94 8.54 -20.24
CA GLN A 442 6.78 7.40 -20.69
C GLN A 442 6.70 7.14 -22.20
N TYR A 443 6.00 7.99 -22.95
CA TYR A 443 6.08 8.02 -24.40
C TYR A 443 6.29 9.45 -24.87
N SER A 444 7.55 9.85 -25.05
CA SER A 444 7.94 11.15 -25.61
C SER A 444 7.53 11.36 -27.07
N THR A 445 6.73 10.45 -27.64
CA THR A 445 6.27 10.48 -29.04
C THR A 445 4.77 10.81 -29.21
N MET A 446 3.98 10.90 -28.13
CA MET A 446 2.54 11.21 -28.25
C MET A 446 2.19 12.71 -28.23
N VAL A 447 3.02 13.56 -27.64
CA VAL A 447 2.82 15.02 -27.65
C VAL A 447 2.98 15.61 -29.07
N PRO A 448 3.95 15.15 -29.90
CA PRO A 448 4.01 15.58 -31.30
C PRO A 448 2.79 15.12 -32.11
N ALA A 449 2.31 13.88 -31.92
CA ALA A 449 1.22 13.31 -32.71
C ALA A 449 -0.14 14.02 -32.49
N LEU A 450 -0.38 14.56 -31.28
CA LEU A 450 -1.58 15.38 -31.01
C LEU A 450 -1.46 16.81 -31.55
N MET A 451 -0.23 17.36 -31.62
CA MET A 451 0.03 18.67 -32.22
C MET A 451 -0.04 18.66 -33.75
N THR A 452 0.30 17.54 -34.41
CA THR A 452 0.22 17.42 -35.88
C THR A 452 -1.23 17.41 -36.41
N LEU A 453 -2.21 17.05 -35.58
CA LEU A 453 -3.63 17.00 -35.98
C LEU A 453 -4.39 18.33 -35.80
N LEU A 454 -3.83 19.30 -35.06
CA LEU A 454 -4.39 20.66 -34.91
C LEU A 454 -3.81 21.67 -35.92
N GLN A 455 -2.94 21.21 -36.83
CA GLN A 455 -2.51 21.96 -38.02
C GLN A 455 -3.33 21.68 -39.28
N LEU A 456 -4.46 20.96 -39.18
CA LEU A 456 -5.48 20.87 -40.23
C LEU A 456 -6.68 21.79 -39.93
#